data_AF-A0A2W4JKQ1-F1
#
_entry.id   AF-A0A2W4JKQ1-F1
#
_cell.length_a   1.000
_cell.length_b   1.000
_cell.length_c   1.000
_cell.angle_alpha   90.00
_cell.angle_beta   90.00
_cell.angle_gamma   90.00
#
_symmetry.space_group_name_H-M   'P 1'
#
loop_
_entity.id
_entity.type
_entity.pdbx_description
1 polymer ?
#
loop_
_entity_poly.entity_id
_entity_poly.type
_entity_poly.pdbx_seq_one_letter_code
_entity_poly.pdbx_strand_id
1 'polypeptide(L)'
;MTRHHRMPAYAGRIECCAPLAFCIAMGTARSLRVPPRVHRECGVGDGNFLRPGGDYLDMTCDEIRVALSARMDGEEPQVPVAHVDAHLRDCADCRAWRAQAEAITRAVRVQPADVPDLTEKVLAAVAAEVGDAARRQQAAAAQRSRRQILRIAVAGAAIAQLLLAVPILVTELSVLDPHTSREMASFDAALAVGFLLAAYRPERAQAFVPVGFVLSVCLALTSVVDIVNSDATVMQELGHLVTVAQAVLLWALGRVDQRVTGPLSAAVARGRG
;
A
#
# COMPACT_ATOMS: atom_id res chain seq x y z
N MET A 1 48.07 -14.70 57.55
CA MET A 1 47.77 -15.91 56.76
C MET A 1 46.76 -15.57 55.69
N THR A 2 47.28 -15.41 54.48
CA THR A 2 46.60 -15.10 53.22
C THR A 2 45.79 -16.31 52.73
N ARG A 3 44.54 -16.09 52.31
CA ARG A 3 43.82 -17.05 51.46
C ARG A 3 43.04 -16.32 50.38
N HIS A 4 43.60 -16.40 49.17
CA HIS A 4 42.92 -16.14 47.91
C HIS A 4 41.66 -17.00 47.81
N HIS A 5 40.52 -16.38 47.45
CA HIS A 5 39.42 -17.12 46.85
C HIS A 5 39.03 -16.50 45.50
N ARG A 6 39.05 -17.40 44.51
CA ARG A 6 38.67 -17.24 43.11
C ARG A 6 37.25 -16.71 42.95
N MET A 7 37.10 -15.83 41.96
CA MET A 7 35.82 -15.53 41.32
C MET A 7 35.27 -16.75 40.57
N PRO A 8 33.95 -17.00 40.63
CA PRO A 8 33.24 -17.73 39.59
C PRO A 8 32.50 -16.78 38.64
N ALA A 9 32.61 -17.09 37.36
CA ALA A 9 31.95 -16.44 36.25
C ALA A 9 30.41 -16.51 36.38
N TYR A 10 29.76 -15.36 36.32
CA TYR A 10 28.31 -15.25 36.19
C TYR A 10 27.92 -15.55 34.73
N ALA A 11 27.42 -16.75 34.50
CA ALA A 11 26.73 -17.13 33.27
C ALA A 11 25.37 -16.42 33.23
N GLY A 12 25.23 -15.46 32.31
CA GLY A 12 23.99 -14.74 32.04
C GLY A 12 22.92 -15.69 31.49
N ARG A 13 21.97 -16.04 32.36
CA ARG A 13 20.70 -16.68 32.01
C ARG A 13 19.75 -15.58 31.59
N ILE A 14 19.42 -15.49 30.31
CA ILE A 14 18.40 -14.57 29.80
C ILE A 14 17.04 -15.16 30.17
N GLU A 15 16.43 -14.59 31.20
CA GLU A 15 15.06 -14.83 31.61
C GLU A 15 14.10 -14.30 30.54
N CYS A 16 13.29 -15.20 29.99
CA CYS A 16 12.06 -14.87 29.27
C CYS A 16 10.97 -14.58 30.30
N CYS A 17 10.63 -13.31 30.55
CA CYS A 17 9.29 -12.90 31.01
C CYS A 17 9.19 -11.37 31.14
N ALA A 18 8.47 -10.73 30.20
CA ALA A 18 7.78 -9.45 30.43
C ALA A 18 6.82 -9.16 29.26
N PRO A 19 5.79 -8.31 29.43
CA PRO A 19 4.40 -8.66 29.14
C PRO A 19 3.85 -8.02 27.86
N LEU A 20 2.70 -8.56 27.43
CA LEU A 20 1.77 -7.97 26.47
C LEU A 20 1.44 -6.52 26.86
N ALA A 21 1.99 -5.58 26.10
CA ALA A 21 1.57 -4.18 26.09
C ALA A 21 1.38 -3.73 24.64
N PHE A 22 0.10 -3.59 24.28
CA PHE A 22 -0.50 -2.69 23.31
C PHE A 22 0.46 -1.71 22.60
N CYS A 23 0.82 -1.99 21.34
CA CYS A 23 1.51 -1.02 20.47
C CYS A 23 0.75 -0.82 19.15
N ILE A 24 0.34 0.44 18.98
CA ILE A 24 -0.19 1.08 17.77
C ILE A 24 0.87 0.98 16.65
N ALA A 25 0.45 0.49 15.49
CA ALA A 25 1.32 0.30 14.33
C ALA A 25 1.63 1.64 13.64
N MET A 26 2.87 2.09 13.75
CA MET A 26 3.53 3.03 12.83
C MET A 26 4.76 2.32 12.22
N GLY A 27 4.95 2.51 10.91
CA GLY A 27 5.85 1.74 10.07
C GLY A 27 7.35 1.95 10.28
N THR A 28 8.05 0.80 10.37
CA THR A 28 9.28 0.41 9.65
C THR A 28 10.49 1.36 9.58
N ALA A 29 11.62 0.90 10.14
CA ALA A 29 12.76 0.41 9.36
C ALA A 29 13.87 -0.14 10.31
N ARG A 30 14.06 -1.47 10.36
CA ARG A 30 15.19 -2.08 11.08
C ARG A 30 16.05 -2.85 10.07
N SER A 31 17.27 -2.37 9.88
CA SER A 31 18.27 -2.90 8.96
C SER A 31 18.74 -4.30 9.39
N LEU A 32 18.71 -5.25 8.45
CA LEU A 32 19.31 -6.57 8.62
C LEU A 32 20.81 -6.45 8.33
N ARG A 33 21.63 -6.70 9.36
CA ARG A 33 23.09 -6.80 9.26
C ARG A 33 23.47 -8.20 8.77
N VAL A 34 24.09 -8.29 7.59
CA VAL A 34 24.70 -9.53 7.07
C VAL A 34 26.10 -9.68 7.68
N PRO A 35 26.47 -10.83 8.28
CA PRO A 35 27.82 -11.05 8.77
C PRO A 35 28.81 -11.32 7.61
N PRO A 36 30.09 -10.93 7.74
CA PRO A 36 31.09 -11.16 6.69
C PRO A 36 31.47 -12.64 6.56
N ARG A 37 31.67 -13.09 5.31
CA ARG A 37 32.17 -14.44 4.97
C ARG A 37 33.62 -14.59 5.40
N VAL A 38 33.90 -15.63 6.19
CA VAL A 38 35.25 -16.09 6.49
C VAL A 38 35.71 -17.00 5.35
N HIS A 39 36.73 -16.59 4.59
CA HIS A 39 37.41 -17.48 3.65
C HIS A 39 38.24 -18.49 4.45
N ARG A 40 37.87 -19.78 4.35
CA ARG A 40 38.74 -20.89 4.76
C ARG A 40 39.72 -21.14 3.62
N GLU A 41 41.00 -20.92 3.89
CA GLU A 41 42.08 -21.41 3.05
C GLU A 41 42.08 -22.95 3.09
N CYS A 42 41.92 -23.57 1.92
CA CYS A 42 42.12 -25.01 1.75
C CYS A 42 43.58 -25.21 1.34
N GLY A 43 44.32 -25.98 2.12
CA GLY A 43 45.73 -26.30 1.86
C GLY A 43 45.91 -27.01 0.53
N VAL A 44 46.87 -26.53 -0.26
CA VAL A 44 47.30 -27.15 -1.52
C VAL A 44 48.28 -28.26 -1.19
N GLY A 45 47.93 -29.49 -1.58
CA GLY A 45 48.83 -30.65 -1.54
C GLY A 45 49.85 -30.59 -2.68
N ASP A 46 51.05 -31.10 -2.42
CA ASP A 46 52.19 -31.13 -3.35
C ASP A 46 51.88 -31.94 -4.61
N GLY A 47 51.69 -31.23 -5.73
CA GLY A 47 51.66 -31.79 -7.08
C GLY A 47 52.95 -31.49 -7.84
N ASN A 48 53.32 -32.36 -8.78
CA ASN A 48 54.54 -32.32 -9.60
C ASN A 48 54.57 -31.19 -10.67
N PHE A 49 54.06 -30.00 -10.36
CA PHE A 49 54.07 -28.87 -11.27
C PHE A 49 55.36 -28.05 -11.07
N LEU A 50 56.05 -27.77 -12.16
CA LEU A 50 57.20 -26.85 -12.20
C LEU A 50 56.77 -25.52 -11.57
N ARG A 51 57.61 -24.98 -10.68
CA ARG A 51 57.37 -23.71 -9.95
C ARG A 51 56.97 -22.60 -10.94
N PRO A 52 55.93 -21.78 -10.67
CA PRO A 52 55.63 -20.61 -11.47
C PRO A 52 56.82 -19.65 -11.42
N GLY A 53 57.37 -19.34 -12.58
CA GLY A 53 58.36 -18.29 -12.72
C GLY A 53 57.68 -16.93 -12.63
N GLY A 54 57.75 -16.28 -11.47
CA GLY A 54 57.64 -14.82 -11.32
C GLY A 54 56.37 -14.15 -11.86
N ASP A 55 55.21 -14.45 -11.28
CA ASP A 55 53.87 -13.94 -11.67
C ASP A 55 53.61 -12.44 -11.33
N TYR A 56 54.61 -11.54 -11.39
CA TYR A 56 54.38 -10.11 -11.07
C TYR A 56 54.94 -9.11 -12.08
N LEU A 57 55.58 -9.53 -13.18
CA LEU A 57 56.20 -8.59 -14.12
C LEU A 57 55.89 -8.79 -15.61
N ASP A 58 55.15 -9.83 -15.99
CA ASP A 58 54.63 -9.96 -17.36
C ASP A 58 53.15 -10.32 -17.34
N MET A 59 52.30 -9.37 -17.74
CA MET A 59 50.89 -9.66 -18.00
C MET A 59 50.77 -10.72 -19.09
N THR A 60 50.01 -11.77 -18.82
CA THR A 60 49.89 -12.88 -19.76
C THR A 60 48.86 -12.57 -20.85
N CYS A 61 49.02 -13.17 -22.03
CA CYS A 61 48.03 -13.03 -23.11
C CYS A 61 46.63 -13.49 -22.68
N ASP A 62 46.51 -14.40 -21.71
CA ASP A 62 45.22 -14.87 -21.19
C ASP A 62 44.47 -13.79 -20.40
N GLU A 63 45.15 -13.04 -19.52
CA GLU A 63 44.56 -11.93 -18.79
C GLU A 63 44.04 -10.84 -19.72
N ILE A 64 44.79 -10.57 -20.79
CA ILE A 64 44.41 -9.60 -21.83
C ILE A 64 43.19 -10.10 -22.61
N ARG A 65 43.12 -11.39 -22.97
CA ARG A 65 41.95 -11.97 -23.65
C ARG A 65 40.69 -11.92 -22.77
N VAL A 66 40.80 -12.22 -21.48
CA VAL A 66 39.70 -12.10 -20.52
C VAL A 66 39.22 -10.65 -20.43
N ALA A 67 40.14 -9.70 -20.29
CA ALA A 67 39.82 -8.27 -20.25
C ALA A 67 39.15 -7.80 -21.56
N LEU A 68 39.60 -8.29 -22.71
CA LEU A 68 38.98 -7.98 -24.00
C LEU A 68 37.57 -8.58 -24.13
N SER A 69 37.35 -9.80 -23.65
CA SER A 69 36.01 -10.42 -23.62
C SER A 69 35.03 -9.60 -22.78
N ALA A 70 35.43 -9.22 -21.56
CA ALA A 70 34.61 -8.39 -20.68
C ALA A 70 34.19 -7.08 -21.37
N ARG A 71 35.11 -6.41 -22.08
CA ARG A 71 34.80 -5.21 -22.86
C ARG A 71 33.78 -5.46 -23.97
N MET A 72 33.83 -6.61 -24.64
CA MET A 72 32.87 -6.96 -25.71
C MET A 72 31.45 -7.18 -25.16
N ASP A 73 31.34 -7.69 -23.94
CA ASP A 73 30.06 -7.92 -23.26
C ASP A 73 29.51 -6.67 -22.53
N GLY A 74 30.29 -5.58 -22.49
CA GLY A 74 29.94 -4.35 -21.78
C GLY A 74 30.21 -4.42 -20.27
N GLU A 75 30.98 -5.41 -19.82
CA GLU A 75 31.41 -5.58 -18.43
C GLU A 75 32.72 -4.82 -18.15
N GLU A 76 32.97 -4.52 -16.87
CA GLU A 76 34.17 -3.79 -16.45
C GLU A 76 35.40 -4.74 -16.39
N PRO A 77 36.51 -4.45 -17.11
CA PRO A 77 37.67 -5.32 -17.14
C PRO A 77 38.45 -5.33 -15.83
N GLN A 78 38.99 -6.49 -15.48
CA GLN A 78 39.84 -6.66 -14.29
C GLN A 78 41.25 -6.07 -14.45
N VAL A 79 41.67 -5.79 -15.69
CA VAL A 79 42.94 -5.16 -16.03
C VAL A 79 42.67 -3.73 -16.52
N PRO A 80 43.46 -2.71 -16.10
CA PRO A 80 43.23 -1.35 -16.55
C PRO A 80 43.33 -1.22 -18.07
N VAL A 81 42.44 -0.45 -18.68
CA VAL A 81 42.35 -0.31 -20.15
C VAL A 81 43.69 0.11 -20.79
N ALA A 82 44.45 0.98 -20.13
CA ALA A 82 45.77 1.42 -20.60
C ALA A 82 46.77 0.26 -20.78
N HIS A 83 46.67 -0.77 -19.96
CA HIS A 83 47.52 -1.97 -20.00
C HIS A 83 47.09 -2.90 -21.15
N VAL A 84 45.78 -3.04 -21.37
CA VAL A 84 45.23 -3.76 -22.53
C VAL A 84 45.68 -3.10 -23.84
N ASP A 85 45.56 -1.78 -23.92
CA ASP A 85 45.97 -1.02 -25.12
C ASP A 85 47.49 -1.08 -25.33
N ALA A 86 48.29 -1.10 -24.26
CA ALA A 86 49.73 -1.30 -24.35
C ALA A 86 50.09 -2.67 -24.91
N HIS A 87 49.50 -3.74 -24.39
CA HIS A 87 49.74 -5.09 -24.86
C HIS A 87 49.29 -5.28 -26.33
N LEU A 88 48.18 -4.66 -26.73
CA LEU A 88 47.71 -4.68 -28.12
C LEU A 88 48.63 -3.97 -29.11
N ARG A 89 49.54 -3.07 -28.67
CA ARG A 89 50.56 -2.49 -29.55
C ARG A 89 51.65 -3.50 -29.90
N ASP A 90 52.01 -4.34 -28.95
CA ASP A 90 53.21 -5.19 -29.07
C ASP A 90 52.89 -6.66 -29.41
N CYS A 91 51.67 -7.14 -29.10
CA CYS A 91 51.27 -8.52 -29.33
C CYS A 91 50.34 -8.70 -30.55
N ALA A 92 50.84 -9.35 -31.61
CA ALA A 92 50.06 -9.65 -32.80
C ALA A 92 48.96 -10.69 -32.56
N ASP A 93 49.20 -11.68 -31.69
CA ASP A 93 48.25 -12.76 -31.42
C ASP A 93 47.00 -12.27 -30.69
N CYS A 94 47.14 -11.33 -29.75
CA CYS A 94 46.01 -10.70 -29.07
C CYS A 94 45.19 -9.78 -30.00
N ARG A 95 45.83 -9.13 -30.98
CA ARG A 95 45.12 -8.39 -32.04
C ARG A 95 44.32 -9.33 -32.95
N ALA A 96 44.93 -10.43 -33.37
CA ALA A 96 44.27 -11.45 -34.21
C ALA A 96 43.09 -12.10 -33.47
N TRP A 97 43.28 -12.47 -32.20
CA TRP A 97 42.22 -13.01 -31.35
C TRP A 97 41.05 -12.02 -31.22
N ARG A 98 41.33 -10.74 -30.96
CA ARG A 98 40.29 -9.70 -30.86
C ARG A 98 39.48 -9.59 -32.14
N ALA A 99 40.13 -9.53 -33.29
CA ALA A 99 39.45 -9.43 -34.58
C ALA A 99 38.57 -10.66 -34.85
N GLN A 100 39.03 -11.86 -34.48
CA GLN A 100 38.25 -13.09 -34.61
C GLN A 100 37.03 -13.10 -33.69
N ALA A 101 37.19 -12.69 -32.42
CA ALA A 101 36.10 -12.58 -31.47
C ALA A 101 35.05 -11.53 -31.90
N GLU A 102 35.48 -10.36 -32.39
CA GLU A 102 34.58 -9.35 -32.96
C GLU A 102 33.81 -9.88 -34.18
N ALA A 103 34.46 -10.63 -35.05
CA ALA A 103 33.82 -11.26 -36.22
C ALA A 103 32.76 -12.28 -35.82
N ILE A 104 33.04 -13.14 -34.84
CA ILE A 104 32.09 -14.12 -34.30
C ILE A 104 30.91 -13.41 -33.63
N THR A 105 31.18 -12.44 -32.76
CA THR A 105 30.13 -11.67 -32.06
C THR A 105 29.20 -10.97 -33.06
N ARG A 106 29.75 -10.40 -34.13
CA ARG A 106 28.96 -9.79 -35.21
C ARG A 106 28.12 -10.82 -35.95
N ALA A 107 28.69 -11.97 -36.29
CA ALA A 107 27.98 -13.05 -37.01
C ALA A 107 26.83 -13.63 -36.18
N VAL A 108 26.99 -13.73 -34.86
CA VAL A 108 25.98 -14.27 -33.95
C VAL A 108 24.90 -13.23 -33.61
N ARG A 109 25.28 -11.97 -33.34
CA ARG A 109 24.32 -10.91 -32.97
C ARG A 109 23.53 -10.36 -34.14
N VAL A 110 24.15 -10.27 -35.32
CA VAL A 110 23.53 -9.70 -36.52
C VAL A 110 23.16 -10.85 -37.45
N GLN A 111 22.18 -11.64 -37.04
CA GLN A 111 21.47 -12.49 -37.98
C GLN A 111 20.31 -11.71 -38.58
N PRO A 112 20.16 -11.70 -39.92
CA PRO A 112 18.96 -11.19 -40.56
C PRO A 112 17.79 -12.08 -40.12
N ALA A 113 17.02 -11.58 -39.16
CA ALA A 113 15.77 -12.19 -38.75
C ALA A 113 14.64 -11.46 -39.49
N ASP A 114 13.80 -12.22 -40.19
CA ASP A 114 12.56 -11.69 -40.75
C ASP A 114 11.56 -11.52 -39.60
N VAL A 115 11.63 -10.36 -38.95
CA VAL A 115 10.76 -10.02 -37.81
C VAL A 115 9.62 -9.14 -38.34
N PRO A 116 8.35 -9.53 -38.15
CA PRO A 116 7.23 -8.70 -38.57
C PRO A 116 7.25 -7.38 -37.80
N ASP A 117 6.93 -6.28 -38.48
CA ASP A 117 6.85 -4.96 -37.85
C ASP A 117 5.71 -4.95 -36.79
N LEU A 118 6.10 -4.82 -35.52
CA LEU A 118 5.19 -4.75 -34.38
C LEU A 118 4.97 -3.32 -33.89
N THR A 119 5.57 -2.31 -34.54
CA THR A 119 5.55 -0.92 -34.08
C THR A 119 4.13 -0.43 -33.86
N GLU A 120 3.23 -0.66 -34.82
CA GLU A 120 1.83 -0.28 -34.71
C GLU A 120 1.14 -0.99 -33.54
N LYS A 121 1.38 -2.30 -33.36
CA LYS A 121 0.79 -3.09 -32.28
C LYS A 121 1.27 -2.63 -30.91
N VAL A 122 2.56 -2.32 -30.78
CA VAL A 122 3.17 -1.81 -29.54
C VAL A 122 2.60 -0.43 -29.21
N LEU A 123 2.55 0.49 -30.18
CA LEU A 123 1.98 1.82 -29.98
C LEU A 123 0.49 1.76 -29.63
N ALA A 124 -0.28 0.88 -30.28
CA ALA A 124 -1.69 0.67 -29.95
C ALA A 124 -1.88 0.11 -28.53
N ALA A 125 -1.04 -0.84 -28.11
CA ALA A 125 -1.08 -1.38 -26.76
C ALA A 125 -0.76 -0.30 -25.71
N VAL A 126 0.28 0.51 -25.93
CA VAL A 126 0.64 1.62 -25.04
C VAL A 126 -0.49 2.66 -24.97
N ALA A 127 -1.08 3.02 -26.11
CA ALA A 127 -2.20 3.96 -26.13
C ALA A 127 -3.43 3.43 -25.37
N ALA A 128 -3.72 2.12 -25.47
CA ALA A 128 -4.78 1.48 -24.71
C ALA A 128 -4.52 1.50 -23.20
N GLU A 129 -3.28 1.20 -22.76
CA GLU A 129 -2.90 1.25 -21.34
C GLU A 129 -3.03 2.65 -20.74
N VAL A 130 -2.61 3.68 -21.48
CA VAL A 130 -2.77 5.09 -21.08
C VAL A 130 -4.25 5.47 -21.01
N GLY A 131 -5.04 5.05 -21.99
CA GLY A 131 -6.49 5.26 -22.00
C GLY A 131 -7.19 4.61 -20.80
N ASP A 132 -6.83 3.37 -20.47
CA ASP A 132 -7.36 2.64 -19.32
C ASP A 132 -6.93 3.27 -18.00
N ALA A 133 -5.68 3.73 -17.89
CA ALA A 133 -5.21 4.46 -16.72
C ALA A 133 -6.00 5.75 -16.50
N ALA A 134 -6.25 6.53 -17.56
CA ALA A 134 -7.06 7.74 -17.50
C ALA A 134 -8.51 7.44 -17.07
N ARG A 135 -9.14 6.39 -17.62
CA ARG A 135 -10.49 5.95 -17.22
C ARG A 135 -10.55 5.55 -15.75
N ARG A 136 -9.56 4.80 -15.25
CA ARG A 136 -9.46 4.43 -13.83
C ARG A 136 -9.32 5.65 -12.93
N GLN A 137 -8.50 6.64 -13.33
CA GLN A 137 -8.34 7.88 -12.57
C GLN A 137 -9.63 8.71 -12.53
N GLN A 138 -10.34 8.81 -13.65
CA GLN A 138 -11.63 9.51 -13.73
C GLN A 138 -12.70 8.81 -12.88
N ALA A 139 -12.80 7.48 -12.94
CA ALA A 139 -13.72 6.71 -12.11
C ALA A 139 -13.42 6.90 -10.61
N ALA A 140 -12.13 6.88 -10.23
CA ALA A 140 -11.72 7.14 -8.85
C ALA A 140 -12.04 8.58 -8.42
N ALA A 141 -11.88 9.57 -9.30
CA ALA A 141 -12.24 10.96 -9.02
C ALA A 141 -13.75 11.14 -8.83
N ALA A 142 -14.56 10.55 -9.71
CA ALA A 142 -16.02 10.55 -9.60
C ALA A 142 -16.51 9.84 -8.33
N GLN A 143 -15.83 8.78 -7.89
CA GLN A 143 -16.15 8.10 -6.65
C GLN A 143 -15.79 8.95 -5.42
N ARG A 144 -14.65 9.65 -5.43
CA ARG A 144 -14.26 10.59 -4.37
C ARG A 144 -15.25 11.75 -4.26
N SER A 145 -15.66 12.36 -5.37
CA SER A 145 -16.63 13.45 -5.36
C SER A 145 -17.99 12.98 -4.85
N ARG A 146 -18.49 11.82 -5.31
CA ARG A 146 -19.73 11.23 -4.80
C ARG A 146 -19.69 10.99 -3.29
N ARG A 147 -18.58 10.47 -2.77
CA ARG A 147 -18.38 10.27 -1.32
C ARG A 147 -18.38 11.59 -0.56
N GLN A 148 -17.76 12.63 -1.11
CA GLN A 148 -17.74 13.96 -0.50
C GLN A 148 -19.13 14.60 -0.48
N ILE A 149 -19.89 14.50 -1.57
CA ILE A 149 -21.29 14.97 -1.64
C ILE A 149 -22.14 14.27 -0.58
N LEU A 150 -22.06 12.94 -0.48
CA LEU A 150 -22.80 12.17 0.51
C LEU A 150 -22.45 12.57 1.96
N ARG A 151 -21.16 12.80 2.25
CA ARG A 151 -20.73 13.28 3.57
C ARG A 151 -21.30 14.65 3.91
N ILE A 152 -21.24 15.59 2.96
CA ILE A 152 -21.79 16.94 3.14
C ILE A 152 -23.31 16.85 3.35
N ALA A 153 -24.00 16.00 2.60
CA ALA A 153 -25.44 15.79 2.74
C ALA A 153 -25.81 15.22 4.12
N VAL A 154 -25.11 14.17 4.59
CA VAL A 154 -25.33 13.59 5.94
C VAL A 154 -25.06 14.63 7.03
N ALA A 155 -23.94 15.37 6.92
CA ALA A 155 -23.59 16.41 7.89
C ALA A 155 -24.62 17.55 7.90
N GLY A 156 -25.06 18.00 6.72
CA GLY A 156 -26.09 19.03 6.58
C GLY A 156 -27.42 18.61 7.19
N ALA A 157 -27.87 17.38 6.93
CA ALA A 157 -29.09 16.83 7.52
C ALA A 157 -29.00 16.73 9.05
N ALA A 158 -27.86 16.28 9.57
CA ALA A 158 -27.64 16.18 11.01
C ALA A 158 -27.56 17.56 11.70
N ILE A 159 -26.97 18.56 11.02
CA ILE A 159 -26.99 19.95 11.52
C ILE A 159 -28.42 20.49 11.55
N ALA A 160 -29.21 20.27 10.50
CA ALA A 160 -30.60 20.72 10.45
C ALA A 160 -31.43 20.09 11.59
N GLN A 161 -31.26 18.80 11.84
CA GLN A 161 -31.89 18.08 12.95
C GLN A 161 -31.48 18.66 14.31
N LEU A 162 -30.18 18.91 14.51
CA LEU A 162 -29.70 19.54 15.75
C LEU A 162 -30.27 20.95 15.95
N LEU A 163 -30.39 21.74 14.87
CA LEU A 163 -31.00 23.08 14.92
C LEU A 163 -32.49 23.05 15.26
N LEU A 164 -33.19 21.95 14.92
CA LEU A 164 -34.60 21.74 15.30
C LEU A 164 -34.73 21.27 16.76
N ALA A 165 -33.82 20.41 17.24
CA ALA A 165 -33.86 19.86 18.60
C ALA A 165 -33.41 20.86 19.69
N VAL A 166 -32.40 21.68 19.41
CA VAL A 166 -31.80 22.60 20.40
C VAL A 166 -32.80 23.60 20.99
N PRO A 167 -33.66 24.27 20.21
CA PRO A 167 -34.66 25.17 20.77
C PRO A 167 -35.58 24.48 21.78
N ILE A 168 -35.99 23.24 21.52
CA ILE A 168 -36.86 22.45 22.41
C ILE A 168 -36.15 22.11 23.73
N LEU A 169 -34.83 21.91 23.70
CA LEU A 169 -34.01 21.68 24.89
C LEU A 169 -33.84 22.94 25.75
N VAL A 170 -33.65 24.09 25.10
CA VAL A 170 -33.25 25.35 25.76
C VAL A 170 -34.44 26.22 26.13
N THR A 171 -35.57 26.09 25.42
CA THR A 171 -36.77 26.91 25.61
C THR A 171 -37.95 26.04 26.03
N GLU A 172 -38.88 26.56 26.85
CA GLU A 172 -40.15 25.87 27.18
C GLU A 172 -41.18 25.99 26.03
N LEU A 173 -40.72 26.01 24.78
CA LEU A 173 -41.54 26.26 23.60
C LEU A 173 -42.17 24.95 23.08
N SER A 174 -42.76 24.14 23.98
CA SER A 174 -43.47 22.90 23.61
C SER A 174 -44.94 22.96 24.02
N VAL A 175 -45.82 22.56 23.11
CA VAL A 175 -47.28 22.42 23.35
C VAL A 175 -47.64 21.17 24.17
N LEU A 176 -46.68 20.26 24.35
CA LEU A 176 -46.77 19.03 25.12
C LEU A 176 -46.15 19.21 26.52
N ASP A 177 -46.28 18.17 27.35
CA ASP A 177 -45.58 18.06 28.63
C ASP A 177 -44.07 18.37 28.48
N PRO A 178 -43.54 19.40 29.16
CA PRO A 178 -42.16 19.86 28.99
C PRO A 178 -41.11 18.78 29.30
N HIS A 179 -41.43 17.80 30.15
CA HIS A 179 -40.50 16.72 30.48
C HIS A 179 -40.34 15.78 29.29
N THR A 180 -41.46 15.30 28.73
CA THR A 180 -41.47 14.38 27.58
C THR A 180 -40.84 15.01 26.33
N SER A 181 -41.11 16.29 26.09
CA SER A 181 -40.54 17.03 24.95
C SER A 181 -39.02 17.16 25.05
N ARG A 182 -38.47 17.40 26.25
CA ARG A 182 -37.02 17.48 26.50
C ARG A 182 -36.35 16.11 26.36
N GLU A 183 -36.98 15.05 26.85
CA GLU A 183 -36.47 13.69 26.67
C GLU A 183 -36.36 13.34 25.18
N MET A 184 -37.41 13.53 24.39
CA MET A 184 -37.39 13.29 22.94
C MET A 184 -36.33 14.14 22.22
N ALA A 185 -36.25 15.44 22.54
CA ALA A 185 -35.25 16.32 21.94
C ALA A 185 -33.80 15.93 22.32
N SER A 186 -33.58 15.38 23.52
CA SER A 186 -32.26 14.90 23.93
C SER A 186 -31.81 13.67 23.13
N PHE A 187 -32.73 12.74 22.84
CA PHE A 187 -32.47 11.59 21.98
C PHE A 187 -32.19 12.01 20.54
N ASP A 188 -32.96 12.97 20.02
CA ASP A 188 -32.78 13.50 18.67
C ASP A 188 -31.42 14.20 18.52
N ALA A 189 -31.04 15.02 19.50
CA ALA A 189 -29.72 15.65 19.56
C ALA A 189 -28.58 14.61 19.62
N ALA A 190 -28.74 13.54 20.39
CA ALA A 190 -27.75 12.47 20.48
C ALA A 190 -27.56 11.74 19.13
N LEU A 191 -28.66 11.45 18.42
CA LEU A 191 -28.62 10.84 17.09
C LEU A 191 -27.96 11.77 16.07
N ALA A 192 -28.32 13.05 16.05
CA ALA A 192 -27.72 14.06 15.18
C ALA A 192 -26.20 14.15 15.38
N VAL A 193 -25.73 14.17 16.63
CA VAL A 193 -24.30 14.15 16.96
C VAL A 193 -23.64 12.84 16.49
N GLY A 194 -24.29 11.69 16.68
CA GLY A 194 -23.82 10.40 16.17
C GLY A 194 -23.61 10.39 14.66
N PHE A 195 -24.54 10.97 13.90
CA PHE A 195 -24.44 11.09 12.45
C PHE A 195 -23.39 12.10 11.98
N LEU A 196 -23.18 13.20 12.73
CA LEU A 196 -22.06 14.12 12.47
C LEU A 196 -20.71 13.42 12.66
N LEU A 197 -20.57 12.61 13.70
CA LEU A 197 -19.36 11.83 13.94
C LEU A 197 -19.15 10.77 12.85
N ALA A 198 -20.22 10.14 12.36
CA ALA A 198 -20.17 9.23 11.22
C ALA A 198 -19.76 9.94 9.92
N ALA A 199 -20.22 11.17 9.70
CA ALA A 199 -19.82 11.99 8.54
C ALA A 199 -18.35 12.41 8.61
N TYR A 200 -17.85 12.74 9.81
CA TYR A 200 -16.45 13.12 10.04
C TYR A 200 -15.49 11.92 9.93
N ARG A 201 -15.88 10.75 10.44
CA ARG A 201 -15.11 9.49 10.37
C ARG A 201 -15.89 8.39 9.65
N PRO A 202 -15.90 8.37 8.31
CA PRO A 202 -16.67 7.37 7.56
C PRO A 202 -16.16 5.94 7.74
N GLU A 203 -14.94 5.75 8.24
CA GLU A 203 -14.43 4.43 8.61
C GLU A 203 -15.33 3.79 9.68
N ARG A 204 -16.05 4.60 10.46
CA ARG A 204 -17.03 4.17 11.46
C ARG A 204 -18.48 4.25 10.98
N ALA A 205 -18.76 4.82 9.81
CA ALA A 205 -20.13 4.97 9.31
C ALA A 205 -20.84 3.62 9.19
N GLN A 206 -20.11 2.54 8.88
CA GLN A 206 -20.66 1.19 8.82
C GLN A 206 -21.26 0.71 10.16
N ALA A 207 -20.72 1.16 11.29
CA ALA A 207 -21.25 0.83 12.61
C ALA A 207 -22.60 1.49 12.90
N PHE A 208 -22.90 2.62 12.25
CA PHE A 208 -24.14 3.37 12.44
C PHE A 208 -25.24 3.00 11.44
N VAL A 209 -24.93 2.22 10.38
CA VAL A 209 -25.92 1.78 9.39
C VAL A 209 -27.07 0.97 10.01
N PRO A 210 -26.83 -0.04 10.89
CA PRO A 210 -27.92 -0.79 11.51
C PRO A 210 -28.82 0.11 12.37
N VAL A 211 -28.22 1.06 13.11
CA VAL A 211 -28.96 2.03 13.93
C VAL A 211 -29.87 2.89 13.05
N GLY A 212 -29.33 3.46 11.97
CA GLY A 212 -30.13 4.24 11.01
C GLY A 212 -31.23 3.42 10.34
N PHE A 213 -30.98 2.14 10.06
CA PHE A 213 -31.98 1.23 9.49
C PHE A 213 -33.13 0.96 10.45
N VAL A 214 -32.83 0.57 11.70
CA VAL A 214 -33.87 0.34 12.73
C VAL A 214 -34.66 1.62 12.97
N LEU A 215 -33.97 2.76 13.09
CA LEU A 215 -34.62 4.07 13.23
C LEU A 215 -35.61 4.35 12.09
N SER A 216 -35.20 4.13 10.83
CA SER A 216 -36.10 4.28 9.68
C SER A 216 -37.29 3.35 9.70
N VAL A 217 -37.10 2.07 10.08
CA VAL A 217 -38.21 1.12 10.17
C VAL A 217 -39.20 1.53 11.26
N CYS A 218 -38.71 1.90 12.45
CA CYS A 218 -39.55 2.36 13.53
C CYS A 218 -40.34 3.62 13.13
N LEU A 219 -39.69 4.61 12.51
CA LEU A 219 -40.36 5.83 12.05
C LEU A 219 -41.38 5.58 10.94
N ALA A 220 -41.10 4.65 10.02
CA ALA A 220 -42.08 4.27 8.99
C ALA A 220 -43.31 3.63 9.63
N LEU A 221 -43.12 2.76 10.63
CA LEU A 221 -44.23 2.12 11.35
C LEU A 221 -45.04 3.15 12.14
N THR A 222 -44.41 4.07 12.88
CA THR A 222 -45.13 5.10 13.63
C THR A 222 -45.84 6.08 12.71
N SER A 223 -45.23 6.46 11.59
CA SER A 223 -45.87 7.31 10.58
C SER A 223 -47.12 6.65 9.98
N VAL A 224 -47.10 5.34 9.71
CA VAL A 224 -48.30 4.61 9.26
C VAL A 224 -49.40 4.66 10.32
N VAL A 225 -49.04 4.50 11.60
CA VAL A 225 -50.00 4.59 12.72
C VAL A 225 -50.62 5.99 12.81
N ASP A 226 -49.81 7.05 12.70
CA ASP A 226 -50.28 8.44 12.74
C ASP A 226 -51.23 8.78 11.59
N ILE A 227 -50.95 8.26 10.38
CA ILE A 227 -51.82 8.41 9.20
C ILE A 227 -53.15 7.69 9.42
N VAL A 228 -53.13 6.46 9.94
CA VAL A 228 -54.35 5.68 10.22
C VAL A 228 -55.22 6.35 11.27
N ASN A 229 -54.60 6.95 12.30
CA ASN A 229 -55.28 7.66 13.37
C ASN A 229 -55.72 9.08 12.98
N SER A 230 -55.33 9.58 11.80
CA SER A 230 -55.59 10.95 11.31
C SER A 230 -54.99 12.07 12.18
N ASP A 231 -53.94 11.76 12.96
CA ASP A 231 -53.28 12.70 13.88
C ASP A 231 -52.12 13.48 13.22
N ALA A 232 -51.86 13.26 11.93
CA ALA A 232 -50.72 13.84 11.24
C ALA A 232 -50.91 15.33 10.90
N THR A 233 -50.06 16.19 11.47
CA THR A 233 -49.92 17.59 11.03
C THR A 233 -48.75 17.75 10.06
N VAL A 234 -48.89 18.61 9.04
CA VAL A 234 -47.91 18.80 7.95
C VAL A 234 -46.50 19.16 8.46
N MET A 235 -46.41 19.88 9.59
CA MET A 235 -45.13 20.23 10.22
C MET A 235 -44.44 19.03 10.87
N GLN A 236 -45.22 18.08 11.40
CA GLN A 236 -44.72 16.87 12.04
C GLN A 236 -44.22 15.87 11.00
N GLU A 237 -44.88 15.78 9.84
CA GLU A 237 -44.43 14.93 8.73
C GLU A 237 -43.06 15.34 8.14
N LEU A 238 -42.74 16.64 8.14
CA LEU A 238 -41.44 17.14 7.64
C LEU A 238 -40.24 16.64 8.46
N GLY A 239 -40.38 16.51 9.78
CA GLY A 239 -39.33 15.94 10.64
C GLY A 239 -39.08 14.44 10.37
N HIS A 240 -40.14 13.70 10.07
CA HIS A 240 -40.06 12.28 9.69
C HIS A 240 -39.41 12.09 8.32
N LEU A 241 -39.63 12.99 7.37
CA LEU A 241 -38.97 12.94 6.05
C LEU A 241 -37.46 13.18 6.13
N VAL A 242 -37.01 14.08 7.02
CA VAL A 242 -35.58 14.38 7.22
C VAL A 242 -34.83 13.15 7.74
N THR A 243 -35.39 12.43 8.70
CA THR A 243 -34.79 11.23 9.31
C THR A 243 -34.75 10.05 8.33
N VAL A 244 -35.79 9.85 7.52
CA VAL A 244 -35.77 8.85 6.43
C VAL A 244 -34.71 9.19 5.39
N ALA A 245 -34.62 10.45 4.95
CA ALA A 245 -33.59 10.89 4.02
C ALA A 245 -32.17 10.66 4.58
N GLN A 246 -31.97 10.89 5.87
CA GLN A 246 -30.70 10.69 6.55
C GLN A 246 -30.27 9.22 6.61
N ALA A 247 -31.20 8.30 6.86
CA ALA A 247 -30.91 6.87 6.83
C ALA A 247 -30.53 6.38 5.42
N VAL A 248 -31.24 6.87 4.39
CA VAL A 248 -30.91 6.56 2.98
C VAL A 248 -29.52 7.10 2.62
N LEU A 249 -29.19 8.33 3.05
CA LEU A 249 -27.88 8.94 2.82
C LEU A 249 -26.75 8.16 3.51
N LEU A 250 -26.94 7.70 4.75
CA LEU A 250 -25.98 6.87 5.48
C LEU A 250 -25.78 5.51 4.83
N TRP A 251 -26.86 4.86 4.40
CA TRP A 251 -26.79 3.60 3.66
C TRP A 251 -26.03 3.77 2.33
N ALA A 252 -26.34 4.84 1.59
CA ALA A 252 -25.64 5.16 0.35
C ALA A 252 -24.14 5.43 0.59
N LEU A 253 -23.78 6.11 1.67
CA LEU A 253 -22.40 6.38 2.06
C LEU A 253 -21.65 5.07 2.42
N GLY A 254 -22.28 4.18 3.19
CA GLY A 254 -21.71 2.87 3.55
C GLY A 254 -21.47 1.96 2.33
N ARG A 255 -22.38 1.99 1.35
CA ARG A 255 -22.24 1.23 0.09
C ARG A 255 -21.09 1.69 -0.80
N VAL A 256 -20.78 2.99 -0.81
CA VAL A 256 -19.64 3.53 -1.60
C VAL A 256 -18.31 3.11 -0.99
N ASP A 257 -18.23 2.99 0.34
CA ASP A 257 -17.01 2.63 1.07
C ASP A 257 -16.63 1.15 0.87
N GLN A 258 -17.62 0.23 0.87
CA GLN A 258 -17.40 -1.21 0.62
C GLN A 258 -16.85 -1.52 -0.78
N ARG A 259 -17.21 -0.71 -1.79
CA ARG A 259 -16.69 -0.87 -3.16
C ARG A 259 -15.19 -0.53 -3.28
N VAL A 260 -14.65 0.25 -2.36
CA VAL A 260 -13.22 0.61 -2.33
C VAL A 260 -12.38 -0.50 -1.71
N THR A 261 -12.87 -1.15 -0.65
CA THR A 261 -12.14 -2.18 0.11
C THR A 261 -12.35 -3.61 -0.41
N GLY A 262 -13.46 -3.89 -1.09
CA GLY A 262 -13.78 -5.22 -1.63
C GLY A 262 -12.83 -5.78 -2.72
N PRO A 263 -12.28 -4.98 -3.65
CA PRO A 263 -11.44 -5.51 -4.73
C PRO A 263 -10.08 -6.04 -4.25
N LEU A 264 -9.47 -5.37 -3.26
CA LEU A 264 -8.14 -5.72 -2.74
C LEU A 264 -8.18 -6.95 -1.82
N SER A 265 -9.23 -7.08 -1.03
CA SER A 265 -9.43 -8.23 -0.13
C SER A 265 -9.77 -9.52 -0.90
N ALA A 266 -10.57 -9.43 -1.96
CA ALA A 266 -10.89 -10.57 -2.83
C ALA A 266 -9.73 -11.03 -3.74
N ALA A 267 -8.78 -10.15 -4.05
CA ALA A 267 -7.57 -10.49 -4.81
C ALA A 267 -6.51 -11.17 -3.92
N VAL A 268 -6.31 -10.69 -2.69
CA VAL A 268 -5.40 -11.29 -1.71
C VAL A 268 -5.87 -12.68 -1.27
N ALA A 269 -7.17 -12.92 -1.20
CA ALA A 269 -7.73 -14.25 -0.89
C ALA A 269 -7.52 -15.28 -2.02
N ARG A 270 -7.45 -14.84 -3.28
CA ARG A 270 -7.24 -15.71 -4.45
C ARG A 270 -5.79 -16.09 -4.71
N GLY A 271 -4.83 -15.29 -4.25
CA GLY A 271 -3.39 -15.57 -4.41
C GLY A 271 -2.78 -16.49 -3.35
N ARG A 272 -3.60 -17.04 -2.44
CA ARG A 272 -3.16 -17.95 -1.35
C ARG A 272 -3.70 -19.39 -1.51
N GLY A 273 -4.28 -19.72 -2.66
CA GLY A 273 -4.75 -21.06 -3.01
C GLY A 273 -3.81 -21.76 -3.96
#